data_AF-A0A1C6DAY9-F1
#
_entry.id   AF-A0A1C6DAY9-F1
#
_cell.length_a   1.000
_cell.length_b   1.000
_cell.length_c   1.000
_cell.angle_alpha   90.00
_cell.angle_beta   90.00
_cell.angle_gamma   90.00
#
_symmetry.space_group_name_H-M   'P 1'
#
loop_
_entity.id
_entity.type
_entity.pdbx_description
1 polymer ?
#
loop_
_entity_poly.entity_id
_entity_poly.type
_entity_poly.pdbx_seq_one_letter_code
_entity_poly.pdbx_strand_id
1 'polypeptide(L)'
;MLKLTRTYNDYNGVSRTEDFYFNLTQAEVTELELSVDGGLVEMINRIVAAQDGKQIIAIFKDIILRAYGEKSPDGKRFIKNQELRDAFAQTEAYSDLFMELATDAEAAARFINGIVPQGKKAPASSGSPALRA
;
A
#
# COMPACT_ATOMS: atom_id res chain seq x y z
N MET A 1 -9.00 1.54 -0.09
CA MET A 1 -8.84 0.30 0.70
C MET A 1 -8.99 -0.89 -0.21
N LEU A 2 -7.91 -1.63 -0.35
CA LEU A 2 -7.83 -2.92 -1.02
C LEU A 2 -8.15 -4.03 -0.01
N LYS A 3 -8.95 -5.01 -0.43
CA LYS A 3 -9.13 -6.29 0.25
C LYS A 3 -8.51 -7.39 -0.63
N LEU A 4 -7.64 -8.20 -0.07
CA LEU A 4 -7.09 -9.39 -0.71
C LEU A 4 -7.52 -10.63 0.07
N THR A 5 -8.25 -11.52 -0.58
CA THR A 5 -8.51 -12.86 -0.05
C THR A 5 -7.37 -13.77 -0.48
N ARG A 6 -6.61 -14.30 0.47
CA ARG A 6 -5.42 -15.12 0.22
C ARG A 6 -5.62 -16.51 0.81
N THR A 7 -5.20 -17.54 0.06
CA THR A 7 -5.09 -18.90 0.57
C THR A 7 -3.62 -19.26 0.72
N TYR A 8 -3.22 -19.72 1.91
CA TYR A 8 -1.83 -20.07 2.24
C TYR A 8 -1.81 -21.23 3.24
N ASN A 9 -0.67 -21.92 3.34
CA ASN A 9 -0.47 -22.93 4.38
C ASN A 9 0.22 -22.30 5.58
N ASP A 10 -0.31 -22.51 6.78
CA ASP A 10 0.37 -22.07 7.99
C ASP A 10 1.55 -23.01 8.35
N TYR A 11 2.30 -22.66 9.40
CA TYR A 11 3.45 -23.45 9.85
C TYR A 11 3.09 -24.84 10.38
N ASN A 12 1.81 -25.15 10.59
CA ASN A 12 1.33 -26.50 10.92
C ASN A 12 0.90 -27.28 9.66
N GLY A 13 1.08 -26.71 8.47
CA GLY A 13 0.64 -27.29 7.20
C GLY A 13 -0.86 -27.21 6.97
N VAL A 14 -1.58 -26.38 7.74
CA VAL A 14 -3.03 -26.21 7.58
C VAL A 14 -3.30 -25.12 6.55
N SER A 15 -4.11 -25.45 5.54
CA SER A 15 -4.56 -24.48 4.55
C SER A 15 -5.56 -23.50 5.17
N ARG A 16 -5.27 -22.20 5.06
CA ARG A 16 -6.09 -21.10 5.55
C ARG A 16 -6.49 -20.20 4.39
N THR A 17 -7.72 -19.69 4.44
CA THR A 17 -8.21 -18.65 3.53
C THR A 17 -8.66 -17.46 4.35
N GLU A 18 -7.97 -16.33 4.22
CA GLU A 18 -8.18 -15.15 5.07
C GLU A 18 -8.25 -13.87 4.23
N ASP A 19 -8.93 -12.87 4.76
CA ASP A 19 -9.06 -11.55 4.16
C ASP A 19 -8.03 -10.58 4.77
N PHE A 20 -7.18 -10.02 3.93
CA PHE A 20 -6.18 -9.02 4.31
C PHE A 20 -6.56 -7.66 3.75
N TYR A 21 -6.48 -6.62 4.58
CA TYR A 21 -6.86 -5.27 4.19
C TYR A 21 -5.64 -4.36 4.13
N PHE A 22 -5.62 -3.52 3.08
CA PHE A 22 -4.54 -2.58 2.84
C PHE A 22 -5.11 -1.22 2.46
N ASN A 23 -4.63 -0.16 3.09
CA ASN A 23 -5.08 1.19 2.82
C ASN A 23 -4.03 2.20 3.23
N LEU A 24 -3.70 3.15 2.36
CA LEU A 24 -3.06 4.40 2.73
C LEU A 24 -4.14 5.47 2.81
N THR A 25 -4.03 6.38 3.78
CA THR A 25 -4.87 7.57 3.86
C THR A 25 -4.30 8.66 2.96
N GLN A 26 -5.13 9.65 2.61
CA GLN A 26 -4.66 10.80 1.84
C GLN A 26 -3.51 11.53 2.55
N ALA A 27 -3.58 11.64 3.88
CA ALA A 27 -2.53 12.24 4.69
C ALA A 27 -1.21 11.47 4.58
N GLU A 28 -1.24 10.13 4.71
CA GLU A 28 -0.04 9.29 4.56
C GLU A 28 0.56 9.38 3.16
N VAL A 29 -0.28 9.42 2.12
CA VAL A 29 0.21 9.58 0.74
C VAL A 29 0.88 10.94 0.56
N THR A 30 0.24 12.02 1.03
CA THR A 30 0.79 13.38 0.95
C THR A 30 2.09 13.51 1.77
N GLU A 31 2.19 12.92 2.96
CA GLU A 31 3.43 12.90 3.74
C GLU A 31 4.57 12.19 3.00
N LEU A 32 4.28 11.06 2.35
CA LEU A 32 5.24 10.31 1.55
C LEU A 32 5.64 11.08 0.28
N GLU A 33 4.71 11.77 -0.36
CA GLU A 33 4.98 12.62 -1.53
C GLU A 33 5.90 13.79 -1.21
N LEU A 34 5.81 14.37 -0.01
CA LEU A 34 6.72 15.42 0.45
C LEU A 34 8.14 14.91 0.75
N SER A 35 8.28 13.59 0.92
CA SER A 35 9.55 12.95 1.27
C SER A 35 10.29 12.38 0.05
N VAL A 36 9.67 12.42 -1.14
CA VAL A 36 10.15 11.76 -2.35
C VAL A 36 10.00 12.67 -3.56
N ASP A 37 11.10 12.99 -4.25
CA ASP A 37 11.07 13.78 -5.48
C ASP A 37 10.25 13.07 -6.58
N GLY A 38 9.21 13.74 -7.07
CA GLY A 38 8.25 13.22 -8.05
C GLY A 38 7.05 12.47 -7.44
N GLY A 39 7.00 12.32 -6.12
CA GLY A 39 5.87 11.70 -5.43
C GLY A 39 5.92 10.16 -5.38
N LEU A 40 5.15 9.59 -4.44
CA LEU A 40 5.15 8.17 -4.11
C LEU A 40 4.80 7.29 -5.31
N VAL A 41 3.74 7.63 -6.04
CA VAL A 41 3.23 6.84 -7.17
C VAL A 41 4.27 6.81 -8.30
N GLU A 42 4.90 7.95 -8.61
CA GLU A 42 5.91 8.02 -9.67
C GLU A 42 7.18 7.26 -9.29
N MET A 43 7.61 7.34 -8.02
CA MET A 43 8.73 6.54 -7.51
C MET A 43 8.46 5.04 -7.69
N ILE A 44 7.28 4.56 -7.29
CA ILE A 44 6.95 3.14 -7.39
C ILE A 44 6.83 2.69 -8.85
N ASN A 45 6.21 3.49 -9.72
CA ASN A 45 6.13 3.17 -11.15
C ASN A 45 7.53 3.09 -11.78
N ARG A 46 8.45 3.99 -11.42
CA ARG A 46 9.85 3.94 -11.86
C ARG A 46 10.55 2.66 -11.39
N ILE A 47 10.35 2.28 -10.13
CA ILE A 47 10.94 1.08 -9.54
C ILE A 47 10.45 -0.19 -10.25
N VAL A 48 9.14 -0.29 -10.47
CA VAL A 48 8.53 -1.40 -11.23
C VAL A 48 9.09 -1.46 -12.66
N ALA A 49 9.20 -0.32 -13.34
CA ALA A 49 9.72 -0.25 -14.70
C ALA A 49 11.23 -0.57 -14.80
N ALA A 50 12.01 -0.20 -13.79
CA ALA A 50 13.46 -0.38 -13.78
C ALA A 50 13.92 -1.81 -13.51
N GLN A 51 13.03 -2.69 -13.00
CA GLN A 51 13.37 -4.06 -12.59
C GLN A 51 14.57 -4.13 -11.62
N ASP A 52 14.84 -3.06 -10.86
CA ASP A 52 15.92 -3.03 -9.88
C ASP A 52 15.51 -3.83 -8.64
N GLY A 53 15.74 -5.14 -8.70
CA GLY A 53 15.31 -6.10 -7.67
C GLY A 53 15.69 -5.71 -6.24
N LYS A 54 16.82 -5.03 -6.02
CA LYS A 54 17.24 -4.62 -4.66
C LYS A 54 16.41 -3.45 -4.13
N GLN A 55 16.18 -2.42 -4.96
CA GLN A 55 15.36 -1.27 -4.56
C GLN A 55 13.86 -1.64 -4.49
N ILE A 56 13.41 -2.51 -5.40
CA ILE A 56 12.08 -3.14 -5.42
C ILE A 56 11.76 -3.80 -4.07
N ILE A 57 12.67 -4.63 -3.56
CA ILE A 57 12.47 -5.40 -2.32
C ILE A 57 12.26 -4.50 -1.10
N ALA A 58 13.14 -3.50 -0.91
CA ALA A 58 13.07 -2.64 0.26
C ALA A 58 11.78 -1.79 0.28
N ILE A 59 11.40 -1.27 -0.88
CA ILE A 59 10.26 -0.36 -1.01
C ILE A 59 8.93 -1.12 -0.93
N PHE A 60 8.82 -2.30 -1.54
CA PHE A 60 7.61 -3.11 -1.38
C PHE A 60 7.41 -3.59 0.05
N LYS A 61 8.48 -3.97 0.75
CA LYS A 61 8.38 -4.33 2.17
C LYS A 61 7.77 -3.20 2.98
N ASP A 62 8.28 -1.98 2.83
CA ASP A 62 7.76 -0.82 3.57
C ASP A 62 6.30 -0.53 3.20
N ILE A 63 5.98 -0.49 1.91
CA ILE A 63 4.63 -0.15 1.44
C ILE A 63 3.58 -1.17 1.87
N ILE A 64 3.87 -2.47 1.74
CA ILE A 64 2.94 -3.54 2.14
C ILE A 64 2.61 -3.39 3.63
N LEU A 65 3.62 -3.25 4.48
CA LEU A 65 3.46 -3.18 5.94
C LEU A 65 2.84 -1.84 6.40
N ARG A 66 3.18 -0.73 5.74
CA ARG A 66 2.60 0.58 6.02
C ARG A 66 1.13 0.65 5.60
N ALA A 67 0.74 -0.05 4.54
CA ALA A 67 -0.64 -0.12 4.08
C ALA A 67 -1.48 -1.11 4.89
N TYR A 68 -0.87 -2.13 5.50
CA TYR A 68 -1.58 -3.17 6.24
C TYR A 68 -2.26 -2.66 7.52
N GLY A 69 -3.45 -3.18 7.79
CA GLY A 69 -4.19 -2.93 9.01
C GLY A 69 -5.54 -3.64 9.05
N GLU A 70 -6.26 -3.45 10.13
CA GLU A 70 -7.59 -4.04 10.34
C GLU A 70 -8.68 -2.97 10.32
N LYS A 71 -9.81 -3.28 9.68
CA LYS A 71 -10.99 -2.41 9.74
C LYS A 71 -11.73 -2.67 11.05
N SER A 72 -12.01 -1.63 11.82
CA SER A 72 -12.81 -1.78 13.04
C SER A 72 -14.22 -2.29 12.75
N PRO A 73 -14.88 -3.00 13.69
CA PRO A 73 -16.24 -3.51 13.49
C PRO A 73 -17.27 -2.42 13.15
N ASP A 74 -17.11 -1.22 13.73
CA ASP A 74 -17.95 -0.05 13.45
C ASP A 74 -17.57 0.68 12.15
N GLY A 75 -16.52 0.22 11.46
CA GLY A 75 -16.01 0.77 10.20
C GLY A 75 -15.39 2.16 10.30
N LYS A 76 -15.25 2.74 11.50
CA LYS A 76 -14.72 4.10 11.68
C LYS A 76 -13.21 4.18 11.57
N ARG A 77 -12.51 3.09 11.88
CA ARG A 77 -11.06 3.05 11.98
C ARG A 77 -10.49 2.03 11.04
N PHE A 78 -9.38 2.41 10.43
CA PHE A 78 -8.44 1.48 9.84
C PHE A 78 -7.23 1.42 10.77
N ILE A 79 -7.21 0.40 11.63
CA ILE A 79 -6.27 0.26 12.74
C ILE A 79 -4.95 -0.24 12.16
N LYS A 80 -3.92 0.60 12.27
CA LYS A 80 -2.54 0.26 11.94
C LYS A 80 -1.70 0.43 13.19
N ASN A 81 -1.06 -0.64 13.63
CA ASN A 81 -0.14 -0.61 14.77
C ASN A 81 0.99 -1.63 14.54
N GLN A 82 1.99 -1.61 15.42
CA GLN A 82 3.16 -2.47 15.30
C GLN A 82 2.81 -3.96 15.43
N GLU A 83 1.95 -4.30 16.39
CA GLU A 83 1.56 -5.69 16.65
C GLU A 83 0.89 -6.36 15.44
N LEU A 84 -0.07 -5.68 14.81
CA LEU A 84 -0.74 -6.17 13.59
C LEU A 84 0.26 -6.35 12.45
N ARG A 85 1.15 -5.38 12.26
CA ARG A 85 2.18 -5.45 11.21
C ARG A 85 3.14 -6.61 11.43
N ASP A 86 3.60 -6.79 12.66
CA ASP A 86 4.53 -7.86 13.02
C ASP A 86 3.87 -9.23 12.91
N ALA A 87 2.63 -9.37 13.37
CA ALA A 87 1.86 -10.60 13.23
C ALA A 87 1.68 -10.97 11.75
N PHE A 88 1.28 -10.01 10.91
CA PHE A 88 1.14 -10.25 9.47
C PHE A 88 2.47 -10.57 8.78
N ALA A 89 3.54 -9.83 9.08
CA ALA A 89 4.87 -10.05 8.51
C ALA A 89 5.45 -11.44 8.84
N GLN A 90 4.92 -12.10 9.86
CA GLN A 90 5.29 -13.45 10.30
C GLN A 90 4.38 -14.54 9.71
N THR A 91 3.56 -14.24 8.69
CA THR A 91 2.70 -15.23 8.02
C THR A 91 3.24 -15.60 6.64
N GLU A 92 2.95 -16.82 6.18
CA GLU A 92 3.21 -17.22 4.79
C GLU A 92 2.39 -16.38 3.79
N ALA A 93 1.22 -15.85 4.20
CA ALA A 93 0.44 -14.92 3.37
C ALA A 93 1.22 -13.65 3.01
N TYR A 94 2.02 -13.13 3.95
CA TYR A 94 2.92 -12.02 3.69
C TYR A 94 4.06 -12.43 2.76
N SER A 95 4.71 -13.56 3.01
CA SER A 95 5.78 -14.10 2.17
C SER A 95 5.33 -14.25 0.71
N ASP A 96 4.16 -14.86 0.50
CA ASP A 96 3.56 -15.07 -0.82
C ASP A 96 3.23 -13.75 -1.51
N LEU A 97 2.58 -12.81 -0.80
CA LEU A 97 2.29 -11.48 -1.33
C LEU A 97 3.58 -10.75 -1.73
N PHE A 98 4.59 -10.78 -0.86
CA PHE A 98 5.86 -10.12 -1.12
C PHE A 98 6.53 -10.66 -2.39
N MET A 99 6.61 -11.99 -2.53
CA MET A 99 7.21 -12.64 -3.70
C MET A 99 6.42 -12.37 -4.99
N GLU A 100 5.09 -12.34 -4.92
CA GLU A 100 4.25 -11.96 -6.04
C GLU A 100 4.56 -10.54 -6.51
N LEU A 101 4.54 -9.55 -5.61
CA LEU A 101 4.77 -8.16 -6.00
C LEU A 101 6.22 -7.92 -6.46
N ALA A 102 7.19 -8.69 -5.95
CA ALA A 102 8.58 -8.59 -6.37
C ALA A 102 8.85 -9.16 -7.78
N THR A 103 7.98 -10.03 -8.29
CA THR A 103 8.19 -10.74 -9.56
C THR A 103 7.16 -10.42 -10.64
N ASP A 104 6.00 -9.88 -10.26
CA ASP A 104 4.93 -9.47 -11.17
C ASP A 104 4.69 -7.95 -11.08
N ALA A 105 5.21 -7.24 -12.07
CA ALA A 105 5.06 -5.80 -12.24
C ALA A 105 3.60 -5.35 -12.33
N GLU A 106 2.72 -6.17 -12.94
CA GLU A 106 1.31 -5.85 -13.09
C GLU A 106 0.57 -6.03 -11.76
N ALA A 107 0.88 -7.10 -11.02
CA ALA A 107 0.36 -7.31 -9.66
C ALA A 107 0.78 -6.17 -8.71
N ALA A 108 2.04 -5.75 -8.78
CA ALA A 108 2.54 -4.59 -8.06
C ALA A 108 1.76 -3.33 -8.40
N ALA A 109 1.60 -2.99 -9.68
CA ALA A 109 0.85 -1.80 -10.09
C ALA A 109 -0.61 -1.85 -9.59
N ARG A 110 -1.29 -3.00 -9.70
CA ARG A 110 -2.65 -3.20 -9.17
C ARG A 110 -2.72 -3.01 -7.66
N PHE A 111 -1.75 -3.56 -6.92
CA PHE A 111 -1.68 -3.43 -5.47
C PHE A 111 -1.54 -1.95 -5.06
N ILE A 112 -0.57 -1.23 -5.63
CA ILE A 112 -0.34 0.19 -5.35
C ILE A 112 -1.58 1.04 -5.64
N ASN A 113 -2.19 0.84 -6.80
CA ASN A 113 -3.42 1.54 -7.16
C ASN A 113 -4.58 1.22 -6.22
N GLY A 114 -4.62 0.01 -5.66
CA GLY A 114 -5.67 -0.40 -4.71
C GLY A 114 -5.51 0.19 -3.31
N ILE A 115 -4.28 0.42 -2.86
CA ILE A 115 -4.00 0.92 -1.50
C ILE A 115 -4.01 2.45 -1.41
N VAL A 116 -3.64 3.14 -2.49
CA VAL A 116 -3.67 4.61 -2.55
C VAL A 116 -5.12 5.08 -2.67
N PRO A 117 -5.54 6.14 -1.95
CA PRO A 117 -6.84 6.75 -2.18
C PRO A 117 -6.93 7.22 -3.62
N GLN A 118 -7.83 6.60 -4.39
CA GLN A 118 -8.23 7.11 -5.69
C GLN A 118 -9.01 8.40 -5.43
N GLY A 119 -8.30 9.53 -5.40
CA GLY A 119 -8.89 10.81 -5.03
C GLY A 119 -10.17 11.08 -5.82
N LYS A 120 -11.17 11.67 -5.15
CA LYS A 120 -11.92 12.73 -5.84
C LYS A 120 -10.84 13.71 -6.27
N LYS A 121 -10.61 13.87 -7.58
CA LYS A 121 -9.75 14.93 -8.14
C LYS A 121 -9.87 16.16 -7.24
N ALA A 122 -8.77 16.56 -6.59
CA ALA A 122 -8.74 17.87 -5.97
C ALA A 122 -9.18 18.85 -7.06
N PRO A 123 -10.14 19.77 -6.81
CA PRO A 123 -10.36 20.84 -7.76
C PRO A 123 -9.00 21.53 -7.89
N ALA A 124 -8.47 21.50 -9.12
CA ALA A 124 -7.29 22.24 -9.49
C ALA A 124 -7.41 23.63 -8.86
N SER A 125 -6.34 24.07 -8.18
CA SER A 125 -6.22 25.41 -7.62
C SER A 125 -6.64 26.43 -8.69
N SER A 126 -7.92 26.82 -8.67
CA SER A 126 -8.43 27.92 -9.45
C SER A 126 -7.76 29.15 -8.87
N GLY A 127 -6.92 29.77 -9.70
CA GLY A 127 -6.01 30.84 -9.34
C GLY A 127 -6.64 31.92 -8.48
N SER A 128 -5.76 32.43 -7.60
CA SER A 128 -5.82 33.67 -6.83
C SER A 128 -6.93 34.66 -7.23
N PRO A 129 -7.78 35.13 -6.29
CA PRO A 129 -8.51 36.35 -6.50
C PRO A 129 -7.51 37.50 -6.44
N ALA A 130 -7.12 38.02 -7.60
CA ALA A 130 -6.41 39.28 -7.67
C ALA A 130 -7.32 40.38 -7.11
N LEU A 131 -6.90 40.88 -5.95
CA LEU A 131 -7.40 42.07 -5.28
C LEU A 131 -7.44 43.22 -6.30
N ARG A 132 -8.62 43.78 -6.58
CA ARG A 132 -8.75 45.09 -7.23
C ARG A 132 -9.16 46.11 -6.17
N ALA A 133 -8.24 47.01 -5.87
CA ALA A 133 -8.49 48.31 -5.28
C ALA A 133 -8.36 49.37 -6.39
#